data_AF-A0A7C1HWK1-F1
#
_entry.id   AF-A0A7C1HWK1-F1
#
_cell.length_a   1.000
_cell.length_b   1.000
_cell.length_c   1.000
_cell.angle_alpha   90.00
_cell.angle_beta   90.00
_cell.angle_gamma   90.00
#
_symmetry.space_group_name_H-M   'P 1'
#
loop_
_entity.id
_entity.type
_entity.pdbx_description
1 polymer ?
#
loop_
_entity_poly.entity_id
_entity_poly.type
_entity_poly.pdbx_seq_one_letter_code
_entity_poly.pdbx_strand_id
1 'polypeptide(L)' 'MWNLINRIIWSDDKQSYFVIIVDRLERSRERLISGNEIKRVYSNGLIELIDGGLIPIHRVIEIRYKDKVLFTRKKSL' A
#
# COMPACT_ATOMS: atom_id res chain seq x y z
N MET A 1 -6.67 -6.44 -5.22
CA MET A 1 -5.86 -5.62 -4.29
C MET A 1 -5.29 -6.44 -3.15
N TRP A 2 -6.10 -7.20 -2.41
CA TRP A 2 -5.64 -8.07 -1.31
C TRP A 2 -4.45 -8.97 -1.68
N ASN A 3 -4.59 -9.72 -2.77
CA ASN A 3 -3.55 -10.63 -3.24
C ASN A 3 -2.25 -9.90 -3.61
N LEU A 4 -2.33 -8.63 -4.03
CA LEU A 4 -1.14 -7.82 -4.34
C LEU A 4 -0.41 -7.44 -3.06
N ILE A 5 -1.11 -6.99 -2.03
CA ILE A 5 -0.48 -6.66 -0.74
C ILE A 5 0.15 -7.91 -0.11
N ASN A 6 -0.56 -9.04 -0.13
CA ASN A 6 0.00 -10.33 0.30
C ASN A 6 1.26 -10.70 -0.50
N ARG A 7 1.26 -10.49 -1.82
CA ARG A 7 2.44 -10.73 -2.65
C ARG A 7 3.63 -9.86 -2.23
N ILE A 8 3.41 -8.60 -1.87
CA ILE A 8 4.47 -7.71 -1.36
C ILE A 8 5.05 -8.31 -0.06
N ILE A 9 4.20 -8.69 0.90
CA ILE A 9 4.62 -9.25 2.20
C ILE A 9 5.48 -10.51 2.07
N TRP A 10 5.31 -11.29 1.00
CA TRP A 10 6.09 -12.52 0.77
C TRP A 10 7.19 -12.36 -0.27
N SER A 11 7.40 -11.16 -0.82
CA SER A 11 8.45 -10.93 -1.80
C SER A 11 9.81 -10.77 -1.12
N ASP A 12 10.86 -11.35 -1.71
CA ASP A 12 12.25 -11.07 -1.34
C ASP A 12 12.72 -9.68 -1.82
N ASP A 13 11.93 -9.02 -2.68
CA ASP A 13 12.22 -7.71 -3.27
C ASP A 13 11.18 -6.65 -2.85
N LYS A 14 10.78 -6.70 -1.57
CA LYS A 14 9.82 -5.78 -0.94
C LYS A 14 10.17 -4.31 -1.15
N GLN A 15 11.45 -3.96 -1.06
CA GLN A 15 11.97 -2.60 -1.28
C GLN A 15 11.58 -2.02 -2.65
N SER A 16 11.39 -2.88 -3.65
CA SER A 16 11.02 -2.45 -5.01
C SER A 16 9.52 -2.17 -5.15
N TYR A 17 8.71 -2.45 -4.13
CA TYR A 17 7.29 -2.14 -4.09
C TYR A 17 7.02 -0.82 -3.37
N PHE A 18 6.07 -0.07 -3.93
CA PHE A 18 5.52 1.11 -3.28
C PHE A 18 4.00 1.07 -3.31
N VAL A 19 3.37 1.37 -2.17
CA VAL A 19 1.92 1.50 -2.01
C VAL A 19 1.60 2.97 -1.78
N ILE A 20 0.83 3.56 -2.67
CA ILE A 20 0.36 4.94 -2.55
C ILE A 20 -1.06 4.90 -1.99
N ILE A 21 -1.27 5.63 -0.91
CA ILE A 21 -2.57 5.75 -0.25
C ILE A 21 -3.04 7.21 -0.25
N VAL A 22 -4.34 7.42 -0.08
CA VAL A 22 -4.87 8.74 0.29
C VAL A 22 -4.79 8.91 1.80
N ASP A 23 -4.06 9.91 2.25
CA ASP A 23 -4.06 10.36 3.65
C ASP A 23 -4.91 11.63 3.76
N ARG A 24 -5.87 11.62 4.71
CA ARG A 24 -6.77 12.76 4.94
C ARG A 24 -6.25 13.69 6.03
N LEU A 25 -5.22 13.28 6.77
CA LEU A 25 -4.66 14.04 7.90
C LEU A 25 -3.44 14.87 7.49
N GLU A 26 -2.77 14.52 6.40
CA GLU A 26 -1.60 15.24 5.90
C GLU A 26 -1.97 16.29 4.84
N ARG A 27 -1.15 17.35 4.74
CA ARG A 27 -1.28 18.37 3.68
C ARG A 27 -1.10 17.77 2.29
N SER A 28 -0.21 16.79 2.14
CA SER A 28 -0.18 15.89 0.99
C SER A 28 -1.32 14.91 1.15
N ARG A 29 -2.34 15.03 0.29
CA ARG A 29 -3.48 14.09 0.24
C ARG A 29 -3.08 12.63 -0.01
N GLU A 30 -1.81 12.39 -0.34
CA GLU A 30 -1.28 11.08 -0.70
C GLU A 30 0.00 10.80 0.11
N ARG A 31 0.13 9.56 0.60
CA ARG A 31 1.31 9.06 1.31
C ARG A 31 1.87 7.84 0.57
N LEU A 32 3.19 7.82 0.42
CA LEU A 32 3.96 6.73 -0.15
C LEU A 32 4.43 5.79 0.97
N ILE A 33 4.24 4.49 0.79
CA ILE A 33 4.65 3.45 1.75
C ILE A 33 5.52 2.45 1.01
N SER A 34 6.75 2.23 1.47
CA SER A 34 7.62 1.18 0.95
C SER A 34 7.06 -0.19 1.31
N GLY A 35 7.23 -1.18 0.43
CA GLY A 35 6.86 -2.56 0.74
C GLY A 35 7.58 -3.12 1.97
N ASN A 36 8.76 -2.59 2.31
CA ASN A 36 9.48 -2.94 3.54
C ASN A 36 8.77 -2.47 4.81
N GLU A 37 7.95 -1.44 4.73
CA GLU A 37 7.22 -0.92 5.89
C GLU A 37 5.97 -1.76 6.19
N ILE A 38 5.56 -2.66 5.29
CA ILE A 38 4.35 -3.47 5.43
C ILE A 38 4.67 -4.75 6.21
N LYS A 39 4.08 -4.87 7.39
CA LYS A 39 4.24 -6.04 8.27
C LYS A 39 3.27 -7.16 7.91
N ARG A 40 1.98 -6.85 7.79
CA ARG A 40 0.92 -7.82 7.42
C ARG A 40 -0.35 -7.13 6.93
N VAL A 41 -1.26 -7.92 6.37
CA VAL A 41 -2.64 -7.50 6.09
C VAL A 41 -3.62 -8.43 6.81
N TYR A 42 -4.57 -7.84 7.52
CA TYR A 42 -5.60 -8.55 8.28
C TYR A 42 -6.80 -8.88 7.41
N SER A 43 -7.56 -9.93 7.77
CA SER A 43 -8.81 -10.38 7.13
C SER A 43 -9.94 -9.34 7.07
N ASN A 44 -9.84 -8.24 7.81
CA ASN A 44 -10.76 -7.09 7.72
C ASN A 44 -10.28 -5.98 6.75
N GLY A 45 -9.15 -6.17 6.06
CA GLY A 45 -8.62 -5.22 5.09
C GLY A 45 -7.78 -4.10 5.71
N LEU A 46 -7.27 -4.27 6.92
CA LEU A 46 -6.27 -3.37 7.50
C LEU A 46 -4.86 -3.82 7.14
N ILE A 47 -4.03 -2.89 6.70
CA ILE A 47 -2.60 -3.05 6.49
C ILE A 47 -1.90 -2.56 7.76
N GLU A 48 -1.11 -3.43 8.40
CA GLU A 48 -0.25 -3.06 9.53
C GLU A 48 1.14 -2.71 9.03
N LEU A 49 1.64 -1.57 9.47
CA LEU A 49 3.01 -1.12 9.25
C LEU A 49 3.94 -1.60 10.38
N ILE A 50 5.24 -1.63 10.12
CA ILE A 50 6.25 -2.04 11.11
C ILE A 50 6.23 -1.14 12.36
N ASP A 51 5.93 0.15 12.20
CA ASP A 51 5.80 1.13 13.29
C ASP A 51 4.49 0.98 14.11
N GLY A 52 3.64 0.02 13.76
CA GLY A 52 2.34 -0.21 14.38
C GLY A 52 1.19 0.59 13.76
N GLY A 53 1.45 1.42 12.75
CA GLY A 53 0.42 2.15 12.02
C GLY A 53 -0.57 1.21 11.32
N LEU A 54 -1.86 1.59 11.31
CA LEU A 54 -2.93 0.83 10.67
C LEU A 54 -3.56 1.63 9.54
N ILE A 55 -3.58 1.04 8.34
CA ILE A 55 -4.06 1.70 7.13
C ILE A 55 -5.13 0.84 6.45
N PRO A 56 -6.35 1.35 6.29
CA PRO A 56 -7.38 0.62 5.55
C PRO A 56 -6.99 0.45 4.07
N ILE A 57 -7.12 -0.77 3.55
CA ILE A 57 -6.77 -1.13 2.17
C ILE A 57 -7.57 -0.32 1.13
N HIS A 58 -8.78 0.12 1.47
CA HIS A 58 -9.59 0.97 0.59
C HIS A 58 -9.00 2.38 0.39
N ARG A 59 -7.99 2.78 1.17
CA ARG A 59 -7.24 4.03 0.95
C ARG A 59 -6.14 3.88 -0.10
N VAL A 60 -5.76 2.65 -0.46
CA VAL A 60 -4.78 2.38 -1.51
C VAL A 60 -5.34 2.84 -2.85
N ILE A 61 -4.63 3.77 -3.48
CA ILE A 61 -4.95 4.28 -4.81
C ILE A 61 -4.01 3.75 -5.87
N GLU A 62 -2.79 3.35 -5.52
CA GLU A 62 -1.83 2.84 -6.48
C GLU A 62 -0.82 1.88 -5.83
N ILE A 63 -0.37 0.88 -6.59
CA ILE A 63 0.72 -0.02 -6.20
C ILE A 63 1.71 -0.06 -7.37
N ARG A 64 2.98 0.23 -7.09
CA ARG A 64 4.09 0.17 -8.05
C ARG A 64 5.05 -0.97 -7.73
N TYR A 65 5.73 -1.48 -8.75
CA TYR A 65 6.88 -2.36 -8.64
C TYR A 65 7.89 -2.01 -9.72
N LYS A 66 9.12 -1.61 -9.34
CA LYS A 66 10.18 -1.20 -10.29
C LYS A 66 9.65 -0.24 -11.36
N ASP A 67 9.02 0.84 -10.91
CA ASP A 67 8.41 1.89 -11.74
C ASP A 67 7.22 1.46 -12.61
N LYS A 68 6.77 0.20 -12.53
CA LYS A 68 5.54 -0.27 -13.19
C LYS A 68 4.35 -0.17 -12.25
N VAL A 69 3.29 0.46 -12.73
CA VAL A 69 1.99 0.47 -12.03
C VAL A 69 1.35 -0.91 -12.15
N LEU A 70 1.23 -1.61 -11.02
CA LEU A 70 0.57 -2.91 -10.91
C LEU A 70 -0.91 -2.80 -10.63
N PHE A 71 -1.29 -1.71 -9.97
CA PHE A 71 -2.66 -1.38 -9.64
C PHE A 71 -2.79 0.13 -9.59
N THR A 72 -3.87 0.66 -10.15
CA THR A 72 -4.33 2.01 -9.90
C THR A 72 -5.84 1.99 -9.74
N ARG A 73 -6.36 2.75 -8.79
CA ARG A 73 -7.78 2.98 -8.63
C ARG A 73 -8.15 4.12 -9.55
N LYS A 74 -8.99 3.86 -10.57
CA LYS A 74 -9.57 4.94 -11.37
C LYS A 74 -10.24 5.93 -10.41
N LYS A 75 -9.74 7.17 -10.34
CA LYS A 75 -10.54 8.28 -9.82
C LYS A 75 -11.73 8.37 -10.77
N SER A 76 -12.94 8.06 -10.28
CA SER A 76 -14.13 8.56 -10.96
C SER A 76 -13.99 10.08 -10.92
N LEU A 77 -13.70 10.67 -12.08
CA LEU A 77 -13.74 12.11 -12.31
C LEU A 77 -15.15 12.63 -12.01
#